data_AF-A0A957TVR0-F1
#
_entry.id   AF-A0A957TVR0-F1
#
_cell.length_a   1.000
_cell.length_b   1.000
_cell.length_c   1.000
_cell.angle_alpha   90.00
_cell.angle_beta   90.00
_cell.angle_gamma   90.00
#
_symmetry.space_group_name_H-M   'P 1'
#
loop_
_entity.id
_entity.type
_entity.pdbx_description
1 polymer ?
#
loop_
_entity_poly.entity_id
_entity_poly.type
_entity_poly.pdbx_seq_one_letter_code
_entity_poly.pdbx_strand_id
1 'polypeptide(L)'
;MTRSAFYALAEYCRDYALELAAHDQTRVNLQQCHQFNQWFRQVRNYPALAPSLRSLKSARPIARWQVMTLAAVCGVVLFFALGSRFPRLTHLFFVSGYFFLLIGLYFVPERLYGTTVEQIEGKVLRVVDTLETLLMSGSMEFTEAAFFQVKENLQVARRELRQQIDLAHRRWR
;
A
#
# COMPACT_ATOMS: atom_id res chain seq x y z
N MET A 1 18.39 -14.02 13.02
CA MET A 1 17.35 -14.48 12.07
C MET A 1 17.79 -15.84 11.56
N THR A 2 16.89 -16.81 11.40
CA THR A 2 17.29 -18.15 10.93
C THR A 2 17.38 -18.18 9.40
N ARG A 3 18.23 -19.06 8.86
CA ARG A 3 18.38 -19.29 7.41
C ARG A 3 17.06 -19.65 6.74
N SER A 4 16.27 -20.51 7.37
CA SER A 4 14.94 -20.92 6.90
C SER A 4 13.95 -19.75 6.85
N ALA A 5 13.94 -18.88 7.86
CA ALA A 5 13.08 -17.70 7.88
C ALA A 5 13.44 -16.72 6.76
N PHE A 6 14.74 -16.53 6.48
CA PHE A 6 15.15 -15.68 5.38
C PHE A 6 14.76 -16.23 4.01
N TYR A 7 14.95 -17.54 3.82
CA TYR A 7 14.53 -18.23 2.60
C TYR A 7 13.02 -18.03 2.36
N ALA A 8 12.21 -18.31 3.39
CA ALA A 8 10.76 -18.12 3.33
C ALA A 8 10.36 -16.66 3.07
N LEU A 9 11.10 -15.69 3.62
CA LEU A 9 10.87 -14.26 3.33
C LEU A 9 11.18 -13.91 1.87
N ALA A 10 12.27 -14.42 1.33
CA ALA A 10 12.65 -14.17 -0.06
C ALA A 10 11.65 -14.79 -1.05
N GLU A 11 11.20 -16.01 -0.77
CA GLU A 11 10.14 -16.68 -1.53
C GLU A 11 8.82 -15.90 -1.44
N TYR A 12 8.39 -15.52 -0.24
CA TYR A 12 7.21 -14.68 -0.05
C TYR A 12 7.31 -13.36 -0.83
N CYS A 13 8.47 -12.69 -0.79
CA CYS A 13 8.67 -11.45 -1.54
C CYS A 13 8.50 -11.63 -3.05
N ARG A 14 8.97 -12.74 -3.61
CA ARG A 14 8.78 -13.09 -5.03
C ARG A 14 7.31 -13.30 -5.33
N ASP A 15 6.65 -14.16 -4.58
CA ASP A 15 5.25 -14.53 -4.85
C ASP A 15 4.33 -13.33 -4.66
N TYR A 16 4.56 -12.53 -3.62
CA TYR A 16 3.80 -11.32 -3.36
C TYR A 16 4.03 -10.23 -4.44
N ALA A 17 5.24 -10.11 -4.99
CA ALA A 17 5.50 -9.21 -6.12
C ALA A 17 4.70 -9.60 -7.37
N LEU A 18 4.66 -10.90 -7.68
CA LEU A 18 3.87 -11.43 -8.80
C LEU A 18 2.37 -11.25 -8.57
N GLU A 19 1.89 -11.41 -7.33
CA GLU A 19 0.50 -11.16 -6.96
C GLU A 19 0.12 -9.68 -7.13
N LEU A 20 0.98 -8.75 -6.71
CA LEU A 20 0.73 -7.31 -6.84
C LEU A 20 0.65 -6.87 -8.31
N ALA A 21 1.46 -7.46 -9.19
CA ALA A 21 1.44 -7.18 -10.62
C ALA A 21 0.07 -7.46 -11.29
N ALA A 22 -0.75 -8.34 -10.72
CA ALA A 22 -2.08 -8.65 -11.24
C ALA A 22 -3.15 -7.59 -10.89
N HIS A 23 -2.81 -6.58 -10.09
CA HIS A 23 -3.77 -5.60 -9.56
C HIS A 23 -3.65 -4.22 -10.22
N ASP A 24 -4.71 -3.40 -10.12
CA ASP A 24 -4.69 -2.02 -10.60
C ASP A 24 -3.79 -1.14 -9.73
N GLN A 25 -2.67 -0.72 -10.33
CA GLN A 25 -1.63 0.08 -9.69
C GLN A 25 -2.13 1.39 -9.08
N THR A 26 -3.17 1.98 -9.66
CA THR A 26 -3.66 3.30 -9.27
C THR A 26 -4.70 3.27 -8.16
N ARG A 27 -5.23 2.09 -7.83
CA ARG A 27 -6.28 1.91 -6.84
C ARG A 27 -5.74 1.39 -5.52
N VAL A 28 -6.49 1.66 -4.46
CA VAL A 28 -6.28 1.07 -3.14
C VAL A 28 -6.97 -0.29 -3.11
N ASN A 29 -6.18 -1.34 -2.93
CA ASN A 29 -6.71 -2.67 -2.61
C ASN A 29 -6.63 -2.87 -1.08
N LEU A 30 -7.80 -2.93 -0.44
CA LEU A 30 -7.91 -3.09 1.03
C LEU A 30 -7.30 -4.41 1.51
N GLN A 31 -7.52 -5.50 0.78
CA GLN A 31 -6.97 -6.81 1.11
C GLN A 31 -5.44 -6.75 1.10
N GLN A 32 -4.86 -6.20 0.03
CA GLN A 32 -3.40 -6.07 -0.10
C GLN A 32 -2.82 -5.13 0.98
N CYS A 33 -3.53 -4.06 1.35
CA CYS A 33 -3.11 -3.21 2.46
C CYS A 33 -3.06 -3.97 3.80
N HIS A 34 -4.09 -4.78 4.08
CA HIS A 34 -4.14 -5.56 5.32
C HIS A 34 -3.10 -6.69 5.33
N GLN A 35 -2.96 -7.41 4.22
CA GLN A 35 -1.96 -8.47 4.03
C GLN A 35 -0.54 -7.90 4.20
N PHE A 36 -0.22 -6.79 3.53
CA PHE A 36 1.05 -6.08 3.71
C PHE A 36 1.25 -5.68 5.18
N ASN A 37 0.26 -5.10 5.85
CA ASN A 37 0.41 -4.65 7.24
C ASN A 37 0.59 -5.80 8.24
N GLN A 38 0.00 -6.96 7.98
CA GLN A 38 0.20 -8.15 8.80
C GLN A 38 1.61 -8.71 8.60
N TRP A 39 2.01 -8.90 7.35
CA TRP A 39 3.35 -9.38 7.00
C TRP A 39 4.44 -8.41 7.47
N PHE A 40 4.30 -7.11 7.20
CA PHE A 40 5.29 -6.10 7.56
C PHE A 40 5.51 -6.00 9.08
N ARG A 41 4.47 -6.26 9.89
CA ARG A 41 4.63 -6.39 11.35
C ARG A 41 5.54 -7.56 11.72
N GLN A 42 5.39 -8.70 11.05
CA GLN A 42 6.26 -9.86 11.28
C GLN A 42 7.70 -9.55 10.84
N VAL A 43 7.89 -8.93 9.67
CA VAL A 43 9.22 -8.56 9.16
C VAL A 43 9.96 -7.61 10.10
N ARG A 44 9.26 -6.63 10.67
CA ARG A 44 9.83 -5.67 11.62
C ARG A 44 10.31 -6.30 12.93
N ASN A 45 9.83 -7.50 13.27
CA ASN A 45 10.28 -8.21 14.46
C ASN A 45 11.68 -8.81 14.29
N TYR A 46 12.19 -8.90 13.06
CA TYR A 46 13.56 -9.35 12.82
C TYR A 46 14.56 -8.22 13.12
N PRO A 47 15.44 -8.38 14.13
CA PRO A 47 16.32 -7.32 14.59
C PRO A 47 17.29 -6.83 13.51
N ALA A 48 17.66 -7.71 12.57
CA ALA A 48 18.56 -7.37 11.47
C ALA A 48 17.90 -6.50 10.38
N LEU A 49 16.57 -6.53 10.26
CA LEU A 49 15.81 -5.74 9.27
C LEU A 49 15.18 -4.48 9.88
N ALA A 50 14.94 -4.51 11.19
CA ALA A 50 14.35 -3.41 11.95
C ALA A 50 15.00 -2.03 11.72
N PRO A 51 16.34 -1.86 11.72
CA PRO A 51 16.94 -0.53 11.58
C PRO A 51 16.67 0.08 10.19
N SER A 52 16.84 -0.71 9.13
CA SER A 52 16.66 -0.25 7.75
C SER A 52 15.20 -0.02 7.38
N LEU A 53 14.27 -0.71 8.06
CA LEU A 53 12.82 -0.60 7.83
C LEU A 53 12.11 0.38 8.77
N ARG A 54 12.83 1.01 9.71
CA ARG A 54 12.23 1.89 10.73
C ARG A 54 11.54 3.12 10.14
N SER A 55 12.02 3.60 9.00
CA SER A 55 11.44 4.74 8.27
C SER A 55 10.17 4.38 7.47
N LEU A 56 9.92 3.08 7.26
CA LEU A 56 8.80 2.62 6.44
C LEU A 56 7.49 2.63 7.25
N LYS A 57 6.50 3.38 6.78
CA LYS A 57 5.18 3.46 7.40
C LYS A 57 4.26 2.34 6.90
N SER A 58 3.36 1.87 7.75
CA SER A 58 2.29 0.93 7.40
C SER A 58 1.44 1.44 6.22
N ALA A 59 0.82 0.52 5.47
CA ALA A 59 -0.15 0.85 4.43
C ALA A 59 -1.43 1.40 5.06
N ARG A 60 -2.02 2.43 4.44
CA ARG A 60 -3.29 3.05 4.85
C ARG A 60 -4.43 2.38 4.06
N PRO A 61 -5.26 1.52 4.68
CA PRO A 61 -6.36 0.83 4.02
C PRO A 61 -7.57 1.77 3.89
N ILE A 62 -7.42 2.85 3.12
CA ILE A 62 -8.48 3.85 2.92
C ILE A 62 -8.84 3.88 1.43
N ALA A 63 -9.96 3.24 1.08
CA ALA A 63 -10.49 3.20 -0.28
C ALA A 63 -11.44 4.37 -0.55
N ARG A 64 -11.64 4.73 -1.82
CA ARG A 64 -12.53 5.83 -2.23
C ARG A 64 -13.93 5.70 -1.67
N TRP A 65 -14.51 4.50 -1.68
CA TRP A 65 -15.88 4.29 -1.20
C TRP A 65 -16.01 4.61 0.30
N GLN A 66 -14.98 4.38 1.11
CA GLN A 66 -15.00 4.73 2.55
C GLN A 66 -15.03 6.24 2.74
N VAL A 67 -14.23 6.97 1.97
CA VAL A 67 -14.21 8.44 1.98
C VAL A 67 -15.54 9.00 1.52
N MET A 68 -16.10 8.46 0.43
CA MET A 68 -17.42 8.87 -0.08
C MET A 68 -18.54 8.57 0.92
N THR A 69 -18.51 7.40 1.56
CA THR A 69 -19.51 7.02 2.58
C THR A 69 -19.42 7.91 3.80
N LEU A 70 -18.22 8.18 4.29
CA LEU A 70 -18.02 9.05 5.44
C LEU A 70 -18.46 10.49 5.13
N ALA A 71 -18.11 10.99 3.93
CA ALA A 71 -18.61 12.28 3.47
C ALA A 71 -20.14 12.29 3.45
N ALA A 72 -20.78 11.30 2.79
CA ALA A 72 -22.23 11.14 2.69
C ALA A 72 -22.92 11.15 4.07
N VAL A 73 -22.43 10.34 5.02
CA VAL A 73 -22.95 10.29 6.39
C VAL A 73 -22.83 11.64 7.08
N CYS A 74 -21.68 12.32 6.98
CA CYS A 74 -21.52 13.67 7.53
C CYS A 74 -22.51 14.66 6.92
N GLY A 75 -22.79 14.57 5.62
CA GLY A 75 -23.79 15.40 4.94
C GLY A 75 -25.20 15.17 5.45
N VAL A 76 -25.58 13.90 5.65
CA VAL A 76 -26.88 13.53 6.21
C VAL A 76 -27.03 14.05 7.64
N VAL A 77 -26.00 13.86 8.48
CA VAL A 77 -26.01 14.37 9.87
C VAL A 77 -26.14 15.88 9.91
N LEU A 78 -25.38 16.59 9.06
CA LEU A 78 -25.49 18.05 8.93
C LEU A 78 -26.89 18.46 8.46
N PHE A 79 -27.44 17.78 7.45
CA PHE A 79 -28.78 18.04 6.94
C PHE A 79 -29.84 17.95 8.06
N PHE A 80 -29.81 16.89 8.87
CA PHE A 80 -30.72 16.75 10.01
C PHE A 80 -30.47 17.80 11.10
N ALA A 81 -29.22 18.13 11.40
CA ALA A 81 -28.87 19.11 12.42
C ALA A 81 -29.28 20.55 12.04
N LEU A 82 -29.29 20.88 10.74
CA LEU A 82 -29.71 22.18 10.22
C LEU A 82 -31.21 22.25 9.88
N GLY A 83 -31.89 21.10 9.79
CA GLY A 83 -33.25 20.92 9.25
C GLY A 83 -34.37 21.79 9.83
N SER A 84 -34.26 22.21 11.10
CA SER A 84 -35.30 23.00 11.78
C SER A 84 -34.98 24.50 11.90
N ARG A 85 -33.78 24.94 11.51
CA ARG A 85 -33.27 26.28 11.86
C ARG A 85 -33.19 27.27 10.71
N PHE A 86 -33.34 26.83 9.46
CA PHE A 86 -33.03 27.66 8.29
C PHE A 86 -34.18 27.75 7.27
N PRO A 87 -34.29 28.88 6.55
CA PRO A 87 -35.29 29.04 5.49
C PRO A 87 -35.05 28.09 4.31
N ARG A 88 -36.12 27.76 3.57
CA ARG A 88 -36.11 26.78 2.46
C ARG A 88 -35.04 27.05 1.40
N LEU A 89 -34.73 28.31 1.13
CA LEU A 89 -33.71 28.74 0.17
C LEU A 89 -32.29 28.32 0.59
N THR A 90 -31.95 28.47 1.86
CA THR A 90 -30.66 28.01 2.42
C THR A 90 -30.53 26.49 2.35
N HIS A 91 -31.63 25.78 2.54
CA HIS A 91 -31.69 24.32 2.42
C HIS A 91 -31.35 23.84 0.99
N LEU A 92 -31.90 24.52 -0.03
CA LEU A 92 -31.62 24.19 -1.43
C LEU A 92 -30.14 24.42 -1.78
N PHE A 93 -29.59 25.56 -1.35
CA PHE A 93 -28.17 25.87 -1.56
C PHE A 93 -27.25 24.87 -0.85
N PHE A 94 -27.58 24.46 0.37
CA PHE A 94 -26.83 23.45 1.10
C PHE A 94 -26.80 22.12 0.35
N VAL A 95 -27.97 21.61 -0.06
CA VAL A 95 -28.06 20.32 -0.77
C VAL A 95 -27.32 20.37 -2.12
N SER A 96 -27.51 21.44 -2.89
CA SER A 96 -26.84 21.61 -4.18
C SER A 96 -25.33 21.71 -4.01
N GLY A 97 -24.84 22.57 -3.11
CA GLY A 97 -23.41 22.72 -2.83
C GLY A 97 -22.77 21.43 -2.31
N TYR A 98 -23.48 20.72 -1.45
CA TYR A 98 -23.03 19.44 -0.91
C TYR A 98 -22.97 18.33 -1.98
N PHE A 99 -23.92 18.31 -2.93
CA PHE A 99 -23.87 17.40 -4.07
C PHE A 99 -22.64 17.66 -4.97
N PHE A 100 -22.37 18.93 -5.29
CA PHE A 100 -21.16 19.30 -6.05
C PHE A 100 -19.87 18.99 -5.28
N LEU A 101 -19.87 19.15 -3.95
CA LEU A 101 -18.75 18.75 -3.10
C LEU A 101 -18.48 17.23 -3.22
N LEU A 102 -19.52 16.39 -3.17
CA LEU A 102 -19.36 14.94 -3.33
C LEU A 102 -18.83 14.56 -4.72
N ILE A 103 -19.32 15.23 -5.78
CA ILE A 103 -18.77 15.05 -7.13
C ILE A 103 -17.29 15.42 -7.14
N GLY A 104 -16.93 16.59 -6.60
CA GLY A 104 -15.54 17.03 -6.51
C GLY A 104 -14.65 16.02 -5.74
N LEU A 105 -15.15 15.50 -4.62
CA LEU A 105 -14.47 14.49 -3.81
C LEU A 105 -14.22 13.18 -4.56
N TYR A 106 -15.15 12.76 -5.43
CA TYR A 106 -15.01 11.55 -6.22
C TYR A 106 -13.80 11.58 -7.17
N PHE A 107 -13.43 12.75 -7.68
CA PHE A 107 -12.28 12.94 -8.55
C PHE A 107 -10.94 13.04 -7.78
N VAL A 108 -10.96 13.09 -6.45
CA VAL A 108 -9.74 13.14 -5.64
C VAL A 108 -8.98 11.81 -5.76
N PRO A 109 -7.69 11.83 -6.20
CA PRO A 109 -6.88 10.62 -6.36
C PRO A 109 -6.73 9.83 -5.06
N GLU A 110 -6.84 8.50 -5.13
CA GLU A 110 -6.79 7.63 -3.95
C GLU A 110 -5.44 7.68 -3.21
N ARG A 111 -4.36 8.01 -3.92
CA ARG A 111 -3.00 8.19 -3.36
C ARG A 111 -2.90 9.25 -2.25
N LEU A 112 -3.85 10.19 -2.18
CA LEU A 112 -3.83 11.27 -1.19
C LEU A 112 -4.26 10.79 0.20
N TYR A 113 -5.21 9.88 0.28
CA TYR A 113 -5.76 9.37 1.54
C TYR A 113 -5.41 7.91 1.83
N GLY A 114 -5.30 7.06 0.80
CA GLY A 114 -4.97 5.64 0.93
C GLY A 114 -3.54 5.30 0.50
N THR A 115 -3.21 4.00 0.60
CA THR A 115 -1.99 3.43 -0.01
C THR A 115 -2.39 2.61 -1.22
N THR A 116 -2.03 3.08 -2.41
CA THR A 116 -2.29 2.39 -3.68
C THR A 116 -1.38 1.17 -3.83
N VAL A 117 -1.72 0.25 -4.74
CA VAL A 117 -0.91 -0.94 -5.04
C VAL A 117 0.52 -0.55 -5.40
N GLU A 118 0.73 0.48 -6.23
CA GLU A 118 2.06 1.01 -6.57
C GLU A 118 2.88 1.41 -5.33
N GLN A 119 2.23 2.05 -4.34
CA GLN A 119 2.90 2.43 -3.09
C GLN A 119 3.21 1.21 -2.21
N ILE A 120 2.41 0.14 -2.29
CA ILE A 120 2.72 -1.14 -1.63
C ILE A 120 3.94 -1.78 -2.30
N GLU A 121 3.98 -1.81 -3.64
CA GLU A 121 5.12 -2.33 -4.39
C GLU A 121 6.42 -1.61 -4.04
N GLY A 122 6.41 -0.27 -3.98
CA GLY A 122 7.58 0.51 -3.57
C GLY A 122 8.04 0.21 -2.13
N LYS A 123 7.10 -0.12 -1.23
CA LYS A 123 7.42 -0.54 0.13
C LYS A 123 8.02 -1.95 0.17
N VAL A 124 7.47 -2.89 -0.58
CA VAL A 124 8.01 -4.25 -0.71
C VAL A 124 9.40 -4.21 -1.34
N LEU A 125 9.61 -3.36 -2.35
CA LEU A 125 10.91 -3.17 -3.00
C LEU A 125 11.99 -2.76 -1.98
N ARG A 126 11.67 -1.84 -1.06
CA ARG A 126 12.60 -1.46 0.01
C ARG A 126 12.91 -2.63 0.97
N VAL A 127 11.96 -3.53 1.20
CA VAL A 127 12.22 -4.77 1.95
C VAL A 127 13.13 -5.72 1.16
N VAL A 128 12.86 -5.93 -0.13
CA VAL A 128 13.71 -6.75 -1.00
C VAL A 128 15.14 -6.23 -1.05
N ASP A 129 15.33 -4.91 -1.20
CA ASP A 129 16.65 -4.27 -1.22
C ASP A 129 17.42 -4.46 0.10
N THR A 130 16.72 -4.40 1.24
CA THR A 130 17.33 -4.64 2.55
C THR A 130 17.66 -6.12 2.77
N LEU A 131 16.82 -7.05 2.31
CA LEU A 131 17.12 -8.48 2.33
C LEU A 131 18.37 -8.77 1.48
N GLU A 132 18.48 -8.20 0.29
CA GLU A 132 19.65 -8.43 -0.56
C GLU A 132 20.93 -7.84 0.01
N THR A 133 20.86 -6.66 0.61
CA THR A 133 22.01 -6.07 1.32
C THR A 133 22.49 -6.99 2.45
N LEU A 134 21.54 -7.62 3.16
CA LEU A 134 21.82 -8.58 4.22
C LEU A 134 22.33 -9.94 3.70
N LEU A 135 21.89 -10.37 2.52
CA LEU A 135 22.42 -11.55 1.83
C LEU A 135 23.88 -11.33 1.42
N MET A 136 24.19 -10.16 0.84
CA MET A 136 25.52 -9.81 0.36
C MET A 136 26.52 -9.55 1.48
N SER A 137 26.07 -9.21 2.69
CA SER A 137 26.94 -9.06 3.85
C SER A 137 27.52 -10.39 4.36
N GLY A 138 27.09 -11.53 3.81
CA GLY A 138 27.58 -12.86 4.19
C GLY A 138 27.14 -13.32 5.59
N SER A 139 26.27 -12.56 6.26
CA SER A 139 25.92 -12.74 7.67
C SER A 139 25.18 -14.03 8.03
N MET A 140 24.76 -14.84 7.05
CA MET A 140 23.85 -15.97 7.28
C MET A 140 24.34 -17.35 6.83
N GLU A 141 25.65 -17.53 6.60
CA GLU A 141 26.28 -18.86 6.37
C GLU A 141 25.42 -19.82 5.52
N PHE A 142 24.94 -19.32 4.38
CA PHE A 142 24.16 -20.14 3.45
C PHE A 142 25.08 -21.16 2.77
N THR A 143 24.54 -22.35 2.50
CA THR A 143 25.12 -23.22 1.48
C THR A 143 25.05 -22.52 0.12
N GLU A 144 26.01 -22.78 -0.76
CA GLU A 144 26.08 -22.14 -2.08
C GLU A 144 24.76 -22.23 -2.87
N ALA A 145 24.14 -23.41 -2.94
CA ALA A 145 22.85 -23.60 -3.61
C ALA A 145 21.73 -22.72 -3.02
N ALA A 146 21.58 -22.71 -1.69
CA ALA A 146 20.59 -21.88 -1.01
C ALA A 146 20.85 -20.38 -1.20
N PHE A 147 22.11 -19.95 -1.24
CA PHE A 147 22.48 -18.58 -1.53
C PHE A 147 21.99 -18.14 -2.91
N PHE A 148 22.29 -18.94 -3.95
CA PHE A 148 21.88 -18.64 -5.32
C PHE A 148 20.36 -18.65 -5.48
N GLN A 149 19.67 -19.61 -4.88
CA GLN A 149 18.20 -19.68 -4.91
C GLN A 149 17.55 -18.43 -4.29
N VAL A 150 18.05 -18.00 -3.12
CA VAL A 150 17.52 -16.80 -2.46
C VAL A 150 17.83 -15.54 -3.27
N LYS A 151 19.05 -15.45 -3.80
CA LYS A 151 19.45 -14.35 -4.68
C LYS A 151 18.54 -14.25 -5.91
N GLU A 152 18.24 -15.37 -6.55
CA GLU A 152 17.34 -15.43 -7.70
C GLU A 152 15.92 -14.99 -7.33
N ASN A 153 15.35 -15.51 -6.24
CA ASN A 153 14.04 -15.11 -5.75
C ASN A 153 13.95 -13.59 -5.52
N LEU A 154 14.95 -13.00 -4.85
CA LEU A 154 15.00 -11.55 -4.61
C LEU A 154 15.18 -10.75 -5.91
N GLN A 155 15.96 -11.26 -6.87
CA GLN A 155 16.13 -10.62 -8.18
C GLN A 155 14.85 -10.65 -9.02
N VAL A 156 14.09 -11.75 -9.00
CA VAL A 156 12.78 -11.83 -9.63
C VAL A 156 11.84 -10.82 -9.00
N ALA A 157 11.73 -10.82 -7.67
CA ALA A 157 10.89 -9.85 -6.94
C ALA A 157 11.26 -8.40 -7.28
N ARG A 158 12.55 -8.06 -7.26
CA ARG A 158 13.02 -6.70 -7.58
C ARG A 158 12.66 -6.30 -9.01
N ARG A 159 12.90 -7.19 -9.99
CA ARG A 159 12.62 -6.90 -11.41
C ARG A 159 11.13 -6.62 -11.62
N GLU A 160 10.27 -7.47 -11.08
CA GLU A 160 8.82 -7.31 -11.21
C GLU A 160 8.36 -5.99 -10.57
N LEU A 161 8.74 -5.74 -9.32
CA LEU A 161 8.34 -4.53 -8.60
C LEU A 161 8.82 -3.25 -9.31
N ARG A 162 10.07 -3.22 -9.81
CA ARG A 162 10.57 -2.06 -10.56
C ARG A 162 9.83 -1.87 -11.87
N GLN A 163 9.56 -2.96 -12.59
CA GLN A 163 8.83 -2.89 -13.85
C GLN A 163 7.43 -2.33 -13.64
N GLN A 164 6.68 -2.80 -12.63
CA GLN A 164 5.34 -2.31 -12.34
C GLN A 164 5.33 -0.84 -11.92
N ILE A 165 6.27 -0.43 -11.06
CA ILE A 165 6.45 0.97 -10.66
C ILE A 165 6.78 1.85 -11.88
N ASP A 166 7.70 1.42 -12.74
CA ASP A 166 8.07 2.16 -13.95
C ASP A 166 6.89 2.29 -14.93
N LEU A 167 6.12 1.22 -15.13
CA LEU A 167 4.91 1.22 -15.95
C LEU A 167 3.85 2.18 -15.38
N ALA A 168 3.66 2.18 -14.05
CA ALA A 168 2.76 3.11 -13.38
C ALA A 168 3.20 4.56 -13.60
N HIS A 169 4.50 4.88 -13.48
CA HIS A 169 5.03 6.22 -13.70
C HIS A 169 4.88 6.70 -15.15
N ARG A 170 5.11 5.82 -16.14
CA ARG A 170 4.91 6.16 -17.57
C ARG A 170 3.49 6.54 -17.90
N ARG A 171 2.49 5.98 -17.19
CA ARG A 171 1.07 6.30 -17.39
C ARG A 171 0.71 7.75 -17.04
N TRP A 172 1.54 8.43 -16.25
CA TRP A 172 1.31 9.80 -15.77
C TRP A 172 2.21 10.86 -16.42
N ARG A 173 3.12 10.47 -17.32
CA ARG A 173 3.89 11.39 -18.18
C ARG A 173 3.20 11.52 -19.53
#